data_AF-A0A963QZ60-F1
#
_entry.id   AF-A0A963QZ60-F1
#
_cell.length_a   1.000
_cell.length_b   1.000
_cell.length_c   1.000
_cell.angle_alpha   90.00
_cell.angle_beta   90.00
_cell.angle_gamma   90.00
#
_symmetry.space_group_name_H-M   'P 1'
#
loop_
_entity.id
_entity.type
_entity.pdbx_description
1 polymer ?
#
loop_
_entity_poly.entity_id
_entity_poly.type
_entity_poly.pdbx_seq_one_letter_code
_entity_poly.pdbx_strand_id
1 'polypeptide(L)' 'MKGMGGEGEDCPFAFNFEPASFKAGDTVSFRVSTMEGFRFGGTLIEVHDDWVLIAGDPMDPAVRYRGTREARPMVDGSEI' A
#
# COMPACT_ATOMS: atom_id res chain seq x y z
N MET A 1 -16.29 -12.54 10.89
CA MET A 1 -15.03 -12.16 10.23
C MET A 1 -15.22 -10.76 9.67
N LYS A 2 -14.70 -9.73 10.35
CA LYS A 2 -14.70 -8.33 9.89
C LYS A 2 -13.27 -8.05 9.42
N GLY A 3 -13.09 -7.56 8.18
CA GLY A 3 -11.76 -7.20 7.69
C GLY A 3 -11.49 -7.44 6.21
N MET A 4 -12.50 -7.37 5.34
CA MET A 4 -12.26 -7.31 3.89
C MET A 4 -13.00 -6.09 3.38
N GLY A 5 -12.25 -5.10 2.90
CA GLY A 5 -12.70 -3.80 2.41
C GLY A 5 -13.76 -3.92 1.32
N GLY A 6 -15.00 -4.13 1.75
CA GLY A 6 -16.22 -3.98 1.00
C GLY A 6 -16.67 -2.53 1.04
N GLU A 7 -17.20 -2.09 -0.08
CA GLU A 7 -17.84 -0.79 -0.28
C GLU A 7 -18.73 -0.39 0.91
N GLY A 8 -18.48 0.79 1.48
CA GLY A 8 -19.51 1.53 2.23
C GLY A 8 -19.38 1.68 3.74
N GLU A 9 -18.26 1.35 4.38
CA GLU A 9 -18.01 1.73 5.78
C GLU A 9 -16.77 2.62 5.85
N ASP A 10 -16.99 3.88 6.27
CA ASP A 10 -16.03 4.96 6.53
C ASP A 10 -14.68 4.42 7.05
N CYS A 11 -13.78 4.07 6.12
CA CYS A 11 -12.40 3.82 6.49
C CYS A 11 -11.85 5.19 6.88
N PRO A 12 -11.49 5.44 8.16
CA PRO A 12 -10.99 6.74 8.60
C PRO A 12 -9.65 7.09 7.95
N PHE A 13 -9.07 6.14 7.22
CA PHE A 13 -7.86 6.29 6.44
C PHE A 13 -8.20 6.83 5.05
N ALA A 14 -7.90 8.11 4.83
CA ALA A 14 -7.88 8.68 3.50
C ALA A 14 -6.65 8.14 2.74
N PHE A 15 -6.89 7.28 1.75
CA PHE A 15 -5.83 6.77 0.90
C PHE A 15 -5.54 7.74 -0.25
N ASN A 16 -4.25 7.97 -0.53
CA ASN A 16 -3.80 8.63 -1.74
C ASN A 16 -3.82 7.63 -2.91
N PHE A 17 -4.49 7.99 -4.00
CA PHE A 17 -4.56 7.20 -5.23
C PHE A 17 -3.92 7.91 -6.44
N GLU A 18 -3.26 9.05 -6.23
CA GLU A 18 -2.65 9.88 -7.27
C GLU A 18 -1.12 9.71 -7.28
N PRO A 19 -0.53 8.89 -8.18
CA PRO A 19 0.89 8.52 -8.10
C PRO A 19 1.85 9.69 -8.22
N ALA A 20 1.44 10.73 -8.97
CA ALA A 20 2.20 11.95 -9.15
C ALA A 20 2.28 12.80 -7.87
N SER A 21 1.33 12.66 -6.94
CA SER A 21 1.30 13.40 -5.68
C SER A 21 1.88 12.63 -4.50
N PHE A 22 2.27 11.36 -4.71
CA PHE A 22 2.85 10.51 -3.69
C PHE A 22 4.07 11.16 -3.03
N LYS A 23 4.08 11.11 -1.70
CA LYS A 23 5.20 11.52 -0.85
C LYS A 23 5.32 10.58 0.36
N ALA A 24 6.48 10.58 0.99
CA ALA A 24 6.66 9.88 2.26
C ALA A 24 5.64 10.36 3.30
N GLY A 25 5.03 9.41 4.03
CA GLY A 25 3.95 9.63 4.97
C GLY A 25 2.53 9.48 4.39
N ASP A 26 2.37 9.42 3.06
CA ASP A 26 1.06 9.13 2.48
C ASP A 26 0.60 7.71 2.83
N THR A 27 -0.68 7.57 3.17
CA THR A 27 -1.32 6.27 3.27
C THR A 27 -1.83 5.88 1.89
N VAL A 28 -1.50 4.67 1.43
CA VAL A 28 -1.95 4.13 0.13
C VAL A 28 -2.64 2.80 0.34
N SER A 29 -3.49 2.43 -0.62
CA SER A 29 -3.96 1.05 -0.75
C SER A 29 -3.09 0.32 -1.76
N PHE A 30 -2.48 -0.80 -1.36
CA PHE A 30 -1.63 -1.60 -2.22
C PHE A 30 -2.19 -3.02 -2.44
N ARG A 31 -1.67 -3.69 -3.46
CA ARG A 31 -2.00 -5.05 -3.87
C ARG A 31 -0.75 -5.93 -3.78
N VAL A 32 -0.95 -7.23 -3.64
CA VAL A 32 0.11 -8.24 -3.67
C VAL A 32 -0.20 -9.23 -4.78
N SER A 33 0.79 -9.55 -5.63
CA SER A 33 0.57 -10.40 -6.81
C SER A 33 0.05 -11.81 -6.49
N THR A 34 0.38 -12.36 -5.31
CA THR A 34 -0.11 -13.66 -4.82
C THR A 34 -1.46 -13.58 -4.09
N MET A 35 -2.01 -12.38 -3.90
CA MET A 35 -3.25 -12.11 -3.14
C MET A 35 -4.20 -11.18 -3.90
N GLU A 36 -4.48 -11.49 -5.17
CA GLU A 36 -5.20 -10.60 -6.12
C GLU A 36 -6.62 -10.17 -5.68
N GLY A 37 -7.23 -10.85 -4.71
CA GLY A 37 -8.53 -10.48 -4.12
C GLY A 37 -8.47 -9.55 -2.91
N PHE A 38 -7.27 -9.30 -2.36
CA PHE A 38 -7.08 -8.52 -1.14
C PHE A 38 -6.48 -7.14 -1.44
N ARG A 39 -6.86 -6.17 -0.60
CA ARG A 39 -6.34 -4.82 -0.62
C ARG A 39 -5.80 -4.53 0.77
N PHE A 40 -4.57 -4.06 0.82
CA PHE A 40 -3.87 -3.73 2.05
C PHE A 40 -3.70 -2.22 2.14
N GLY A 41 -3.61 -1.71 3.36
CA GLY A 41 -3.24 -0.33 3.63
C GLY A 41 -1.79 -0.27 4.10
N GLY A 42 -1.03 0.71 3.61
CA GLY A 42 0.36 0.91 4.03
C GLY A 42 0.76 2.37 3.93
N THR A 43 1.80 2.75 4.67
CA THR A 43 2.37 4.12 4.61
C THR A 43 3.60 4.12 3.71
N LEU A 44 3.69 5.10 2.81
CA LEU A 44 4.89 5.29 1.98
C LEU A 44 6.03 5.79 2.86
N ILE A 45 7.18 5.11 2.81
CA ILE A 45 8.42 5.54 3.47
C ILE A 45 9.31 6.27 2.47
N GLU A 46 9.36 5.78 1.22
CA GLU A 46 10.15 6.37 0.13
C GLU A 46 9.33 6.39 -1.16
N VAL A 47 9.55 7.42 -1.98
CA VAL A 47 8.91 7.57 -3.30
C VAL A 47 9.99 7.86 -4.32
N HIS A 48 10.06 7.02 -5.35
CA HIS A 48 11.01 7.13 -6.45
C HIS A 48 10.25 7.35 -7.77
N ASP A 49 10.96 7.45 -8.89
CA ASP A 49 10.34 7.74 -10.18
C ASP A 49 9.33 6.65 -10.59
N ASP A 50 9.76 5.38 -10.55
CA ASP A 50 8.96 4.22 -11.01
C ASP A 50 8.39 3.33 -9.90
N TRP A 51 8.81 3.54 -8.64
CA TRP A 51 8.48 2.64 -7.53
C TRP A 51 8.37 3.37 -6.19
N VAL A 52 7.74 2.71 -5.22
CA VAL A 52 7.57 3.20 -3.85
C VAL A 52 8.02 2.16 -2.84
N LEU A 53 8.45 2.61 -1.67
CA LEU A 53 8.69 1.77 -0.51
C LEU A 53 7.57 1.94 0.50
N ILE A 54 6.96 0.84 0.90
CA ILE A 54 5.80 0.81 1.80
C ILE A 54 6.23 0.17 3.13
N ALA A 55 5.81 0.75 4.25
CA ALA A 55 5.87 0.10 5.55
C ALA A 55 4.97 -1.13 5.55
N GLY A 56 5.57 -2.32 5.59
CA GLY A 56 4.84 -3.57 5.41
C GLY A 56 4.17 -4.09 6.68
N ASP A 57 4.70 -3.71 7.84
CA ASP A 57 4.11 -3.96 9.14
C ASP A 57 4.15 -2.67 9.98
N PRO A 58 3.04 -2.21 10.58
CA PRO A 58 3.02 -0.98 11.37
C PRO A 58 3.69 -1.13 12.75
N MET A 59 3.90 -2.36 13.23
CA MET A 59 4.56 -2.67 14.50
C MET A 59 6.04 -2.98 14.31
N ASP A 60 6.47 -3.36 13.10
CA ASP A 60 7.86 -3.60 12.74
C ASP A 60 8.34 -2.73 11.56
N PRO A 61 9.08 -1.62 11.83
CA PRO A 61 9.58 -0.72 10.80
C PRO A 61 10.69 -1.32 9.91
N ALA A 62 11.19 -2.53 10.24
CA ALA A 62 12.13 -3.25 9.39
C ALA A 62 11.42 -3.94 8.21
N VAL A 63 10.13 -4.24 8.33
CA VAL A 63 9.35 -4.86 7.26
C VAL A 63 8.99 -3.81 6.21
N ARG A 64 9.51 -3.99 4.99
CA ARG A 64 9.36 -3.02 3.90
C ARG A 64 9.05 -3.74 2.60
N TYR A 65 8.10 -3.19 1.85
CA TYR A 65 7.69 -3.73 0.57
C TYR A 65 7.97 -2.75 -0.55
N ARG A 66 8.60 -3.23 -1.61
CA ARG A 66 8.75 -2.47 -2.85
C ARG A 66 7.49 -2.66 -3.69
N GLY A 67 6.83 -1.55 -4.02
CA GLY A 67 5.65 -1.53 -4.89
C GLY A 67 5.87 -0.70 -6.15
N THR A 68 5.08 -0.96 -7.19
CA THR A 68 5.00 -0.07 -8.37
C THR A 68 4.45 1.30 -8.01
N ARG A 69 4.81 2.34 -8.77
CA ARG A 69 4.24 3.69 -8.60
C ARG A 69 2.99 3.88 -9.46
N GLU A 70 1.91 3.22 -9.07
CA GLU A 70 0.58 3.35 -9.68
C GLU A 70 -0.48 3.66 -8.62
N ALA A 71 -1.72 3.92 -9.04
CA ALA A 71 -2.79 4.36 -8.13
C ALA A 71 -2.98 3.41 -6.93
N ARG A 72 -2.71 2.12 -7.14
CA ARG A 72 -2.58 1.12 -6.08
C ARG A 72 -1.31 0.31 -6.30
N PRO A 73 -0.22 0.62 -5.58
CA PRO A 73 1.05 -0.07 -5.75
C PRO A 73 0.89 -1.58 -5.77
N MET A 74 1.55 -2.25 -6.72
CA MET A 74 1.65 -3.69 -6.77
C MET A 74 2.98 -4.11 -6.14
N VAL A 75 2.89 -4.87 -5.05
CA VAL A 75 4.03 -5.56 -4.45
C VAL A 75 4.10 -6.97 -5.02
N ASP A 76 5.30 -7.41 -5.36
CA ASP A 76 5.48 -8.81 -5.74
C ASP A 76 5.43 -9.72 -4.52
N GLY A 77 4.53 -10.70 -4.51
CA GLY A 77 4.32 -11.57 -3.37
C GLY A 77 5.44 -12.58 -3.12
N SER A 78 6.45 -12.68 -3.99
CA SER A 78 7.65 -13.49 -3.70
C SER A 78 8.67 -12.77 -2.81
N GLU A 79 8.48 -11.47 -2.59
CA GLU A 79 9.36 -10.59 -1.80
C GLU A 79 8.79 -10.28 -0.40
N ILE A 80 7.72 -10.98 0.02
CA ILE A 80 6.99 -10.78 1.28
C ILE A 80 7.13 -12.00 2.18
#